data_AF-A0A8X6KN52-F1
#
_entry.id   AF-A0A8X6KN52-F1
#
_cell.length_a   1.000
_cell.length_b   1.000
_cell.length_c   1.000
_cell.angle_alpha   90.00
_cell.angle_beta   90.00
_cell.angle_gamma   90.00
#
_symmetry.space_group_name_H-M   'P 1'
#
loop_
_entity.id
_entity.type
_entity.pdbx_description
1 polymer ?
#
loop_
_entity_poly.entity_id
_entity_poly.type
_entity_poly.pdbx_seq_one_letter_code
_entity_poly.pdbx_strand_id
1 'polypeptide(L)'
;MLLIQKESFKGINDDEVIKLRPIVDSKGLIRAKTNVAYRDDTYDFKFPIILPSDHTVVKLLIMNEHNDLLHVGTSMLMSHLREKYSIIKACKTI
;
A
#
# COMPACT_ATOMS: atom_id res chain seq x y z
N MET A 1 7.73 7.69 0.80
CA MET A 1 6.28 7.41 0.64
C MET A 1 5.47 8.66 0.30
N LEU A 2 5.50 9.74 1.10
CA LEU A 2 4.71 10.95 0.81
C LEU A 2 5.03 11.58 -0.56
N LEU A 3 6.31 11.69 -0.90
CA LEU A 3 6.76 12.23 -2.19
C LEU A 3 6.17 11.42 -3.36
N ILE A 4 6.31 10.09 -3.31
CA ILE A 4 5.76 9.15 -4.29
C ILE A 4 4.25 9.37 -4.49
N GLN A 5 3.50 9.57 -3.40
CA GLN A 5 2.06 9.83 -3.47
C GLN A 5 1.74 11.16 -4.15
N LYS A 6 2.50 12.22 -3.84
CA LYS A 6 2.32 13.54 -4.46
C LYS A 6 2.68 13.54 -5.95
N GLU A 7 3.67 12.74 -6.35
CA GLU A 7 4.08 12.60 -7.75
C GLU A 7 3.10 11.73 -8.56
N SER A 8 2.45 10.76 -7.91
CA SER A 8 1.68 9.72 -8.61
C SER A 8 0.17 9.86 -8.52
N PHE A 9 -0.37 10.62 -7.55
CA PHE A 9 -1.81 10.77 -7.34
C PHE A 9 -2.23 12.23 -7.35
N LYS A 10 -3.46 12.50 -7.79
CA LYS A 10 -4.11 13.82 -7.68
C LYS A 10 -4.63 14.12 -6.26
N GLY A 11 -4.06 13.48 -5.23
CA GLY A 11 -4.54 13.50 -3.86
C GLY A 11 -5.64 12.48 -3.58
N ILE A 12 -6.48 12.73 -2.56
CA ILE A 12 -7.52 11.79 -2.11
C ILE A 12 -8.66 11.59 -3.14
N ASN A 13 -8.81 12.53 -4.08
CA ASN A 13 -9.87 12.51 -5.09
C ASN A 13 -9.44 11.79 -6.38
N ASP A 14 -8.24 11.21 -6.42
CA ASP A 14 -7.81 10.40 -7.56
C ASP A 14 -8.74 9.19 -7.73
N ASP A 15 -9.16 8.92 -8.97
CA ASP A 15 -10.17 7.90 -9.30
C ASP A 15 -9.81 6.51 -8.80
N GLU A 16 -8.52 6.17 -8.73
CA GLU A 16 -8.07 4.88 -8.24
C GLU A 16 -7.96 4.85 -6.71
N VAL A 17 -7.62 6.00 -6.10
CA VAL A 17 -7.47 6.17 -4.66
C VAL A 17 -8.82 6.20 -3.96
N ILE A 18 -9.81 6.89 -4.53
CA ILE A 18 -11.13 7.07 -3.90
C ILE A 18 -11.88 5.73 -3.69
N LYS A 19 -11.64 4.76 -4.58
CA LYS A 19 -12.18 3.38 -4.50
C LYS A 19 -11.71 2.65 -3.23
N LEU A 20 -10.58 3.06 -2.65
CA LEU A 20 -9.97 2.45 -1.47
C LEU A 20 -10.36 3.13 -0.15
N ARG A 21 -11.39 4.00 -0.17
CA ARG A 21 -11.87 4.75 1.02
C ARG A 21 -10.71 5.47 1.72
N PRO A 22 -10.07 6.42 1.02
CA PRO A 22 -8.83 7.01 1.49
C PRO A 22 -9.04 7.84 2.76
N ILE A 23 -8.04 7.83 3.63
CA ILE A 23 -7.90 8.72 4.78
C ILE A 23 -6.52 9.37 4.73
N VAL A 24 -6.39 10.55 5.31
CA VAL A 24 -5.09 11.23 5.46
C VAL A 24 -4.65 11.12 6.90
N ASP A 25 -3.44 10.62 7.15
CA ASP A 25 -2.89 10.56 8.50
C ASP A 25 -2.28 11.91 8.95
N SER A 26 -1.84 11.96 10.21
CA SER A 26 -1.18 13.14 10.79
C SER A 26 0.10 13.57 10.07
N LYS A 27 0.68 12.70 9.23
CA LYS A 27 1.88 12.99 8.43
C LYS A 27 1.54 13.40 7.00
N GLY A 28 0.25 13.50 6.65
CA GLY A 28 -0.22 13.83 5.31
C GLY A 28 -0.18 12.67 4.32
N LEU A 29 0.08 11.43 4.78
CA LEU A 29 0.07 10.25 3.91
C LEU A 29 -1.36 9.83 3.62
N ILE A 30 -1.60 9.44 2.38
CA ILE A 30 -2.86 8.84 1.97
C ILE A 30 -2.84 7.35 2.34
N ARG A 31 -3.79 6.91 3.16
CA ARG A 31 -3.93 5.52 3.63
C ARG A 31 -5.31 4.97 3.26
N ALA A 32 -5.43 3.67 3.07
CA ALA A 32 -6.70 3.01 2.80
C ALA A 32 -7.40 2.65 4.11
N LYS A 33 -8.72 2.90 4.22
CA LYS A 33 -9.48 2.42 5.38
C LYS A 33 -9.90 0.97 5.17
N THR A 34 -9.42 0.06 6.01
CA THR A 34 -9.79 -1.37 5.95
C THR A 34 -11.01 -1.69 6.82
N ASN A 35 -11.62 -2.85 6.59
CA ASN A 35 -12.73 -3.36 7.42
C ASN A 35 -12.27 -3.84 8.81
N VAL A 36 -10.96 -4.02 9.00
CA VAL A 36 -10.35 -4.43 10.29
C VAL A 36 -9.93 -3.22 11.14
N ALA A 37 -10.34 -2.00 10.77
CA ALA A 37 -10.01 -0.77 11.48
C ALA A 37 -10.35 -0.76 12.99
N TYR A 38 -11.22 -1.66 13.46
CA TYR A 38 -11.63 -1.77 14.87
C TYR A 38 -11.00 -2.96 15.61
N ARG A 39 -10.14 -3.76 14.97
CA ARG A 39 -9.42 -4.86 15.62
C ARG A 39 -8.21 -4.33 16.39
N ASP A 40 -7.77 -5.08 17.40
CA ASP A 40 -6.54 -4.80 18.12
C ASP A 40 -5.33 -5.26 17.29
N ASP A 41 -5.07 -4.52 16.22
CA ASP A 41 -3.99 -4.75 15.26
C ASP A 41 -3.15 -3.49 15.07
N THR A 42 -2.02 -3.59 14.36
CA THR A 42 -1.12 -2.46 14.10
C THR A 42 -1.80 -1.37 13.27
N TYR A 43 -1.36 -0.11 13.43
CA TYR A 43 -1.95 1.01 12.70
C TYR A 43 -1.79 0.85 11.18
N ASP A 44 -0.63 0.38 10.71
CA ASP A 44 -0.37 0.15 9.30
C ASP A 44 -1.24 -0.99 8.74
N PHE A 45 -1.54 -2.02 9.52
CA PHE A 45 -2.46 -3.10 9.11
C PHE A 45 -3.90 -2.58 8.98
N LYS A 46 -4.32 -1.74 9.92
CA LYS A 46 -5.66 -1.13 9.92
C LYS A 46 -5.81 -0.09 8.81
N PHE A 47 -4.74 0.66 8.54
CA PHE A 47 -4.72 1.79 7.64
C PHE A 47 -3.46 1.76 6.75
N PRO A 48 -3.35 0.81 5.80
CA PRO A 48 -2.16 0.65 4.99
C PRO A 48 -1.93 1.85 4.06
N ILE A 49 -0.66 2.17 3.82
CA ILE A 49 -0.27 3.30 2.97
C ILE A 49 -0.58 2.97 1.51
N ILE A 50 -1.29 3.87 0.83
CA ILE A 50 -1.63 3.68 -0.58
C ILE A 50 -0.41 3.98 -1.46
N LEU A 51 0.01 3.03 -2.28
CA LEU A 51 1.17 3.20 -3.17
C LEU A 51 0.83 2.86 -4.63
N PRO A 52 1.41 3.58 -5.60
CA PRO A 52 1.28 3.25 -7.02
C PRO A 52 2.22 2.09 -7.39
N SER A 53 1.73 1.04 -8.04
CA SER A 53 2.60 -0.08 -8.46
C SER A 53 3.63 0.30 -9.53
N ASP A 54 3.36 1.35 -10.31
CA ASP A 54 4.19 1.68 -11.48
C ASP A 54 5.42 2.52 -11.14
N HIS A 55 5.47 3.10 -9.94
CA HIS A 55 6.58 3.97 -9.52
C HIS A 55 7.84 3.16 -9.21
N THR A 56 8.99 3.56 -9.75
CA THR A 56 10.28 2.85 -9.65
C THR A 56 10.65 2.51 -8.21
N VAL A 57 10.50 3.46 -7.28
CA VAL A 57 10.79 3.24 -5.85
C VAL A 57 9.88 2.16 -5.24
N VAL A 58 8.62 2.06 -5.67
CA VAL A 58 7.68 1.03 -5.18
C VAL A 58 8.04 -0.33 -5.76
N LYS A 59 8.46 -0.40 -7.03
CA LYS A 59 8.99 -1.63 -7.64
C LYS A 59 10.24 -2.14 -6.91
N LEU A 60 11.16 -1.23 -6.57
CA LEU A 60 12.36 -1.56 -5.78
C LEU A 60 12.00 -2.02 -4.37
N LEU A 61 11.00 -1.41 -3.73
CA LEU A 61 10.51 -1.86 -2.41
C LEU A 61 9.99 -3.30 -2.48
N ILE A 62 9.15 -3.62 -3.48
CA ILE A 62 8.62 -4.97 -3.67
C ILE A 62 9.77 -5.96 -3.92
N MET A 63 10.73 -5.58 -4.75
CA MET A 63 11.89 -6.44 -5.06
C MET A 63 12.79 -6.64 -3.84
N ASN A 64 12.99 -5.61 -3.02
CA ASN A 64 13.75 -5.74 -1.79
C ASN A 64 13.06 -6.71 -0.82
N GLU A 65 11.77 -6.52 -0.57
CA GLU A 65 10.99 -7.43 0.29
C GLU A 65 10.97 -8.86 -0.26
N HIS A 66 10.93 -9.04 -1.59
CA HIS A 66 11.05 -10.35 -2.22
C HIS A 66 12.40 -11.02 -1.94
N ASN A 67 13.50 -10.24 -1.99
CA ASN A 67 14.84 -10.73 -1.69
C ASN A 67 15.08 -10.94 -0.18
N ASP A 68 14.44 -10.17 0.69
CA ASP A 68 14.50 -10.43 2.14
C ASP A 68 13.70 -11.70 2.51
N LEU A 69 12.62 -11.97 1.79
CA LEU A 69 11.72 -13.11 2.00
C LEU A 69 12.04 -14.31 1.08
N LEU A 70 13.29 -14.46 0.61
CA LEU A 70 13.78 -15.47 -0.37
C LEU A 70 13.30 -16.92 -0.17
N HIS A 71 12.82 -17.30 1.01
CA HIS A 71 12.32 -18.63 1.32
C HIS A 71 10.80 -18.80 1.30
N VAL A 72 10.04 -17.72 1.13
CA VAL A 72 8.59 -17.75 1.29
C VAL A 72 7.93 -17.31 -0.01
N GLY A 73 7.06 -18.17 -0.53
CA GLY A 73 6.43 -17.98 -1.84
C GLY A 73 5.74 -16.62 -1.98
N THR A 74 5.49 -16.20 -3.22
CA THR A 74 4.86 -14.91 -3.57
C THR A 74 3.60 -14.59 -2.76
N SER A 75 2.84 -15.60 -2.34
CA SER A 75 1.66 -15.43 -1.48
C SER A 75 1.99 -14.83 -0.10
N MET A 76 3.11 -15.21 0.51
CA MET A 76 3.53 -14.69 1.81
C MET A 76 4.13 -13.29 1.68
N LEU A 77 4.93 -13.04 0.64
CA LEU A 77 5.36 -11.68 0.29
C LEU A 77 4.15 -10.74 0.13
N MET A 78 3.15 -11.15 -0.64
CA MET A 78 1.94 -10.35 -0.85
C MET A 78 1.15 -10.16 0.44
N SER A 79 1.13 -11.16 1.33
CA SER A 79 0.51 -11.03 2.64
C SER A 79 1.25 -9.98 3.48
N HIS A 80 2.59 -10.05 3.53
CA HIS A 80 3.41 -9.12 4.28
C HIS A 80 3.30 -7.68 3.77
N LEU A 81 3.32 -7.50 2.44
CA LEU A 81 3.12 -6.20 1.82
C LEU A 81 1.73 -5.63 2.12
N ARG A 82 0.68 -6.47 2.11
CA ARG A 82 -0.70 -6.04 2.42
C ARG A 82 -0.87 -5.57 3.87
N GLU A 83 -0.01 -6.00 4.78
CA GLU A 83 -0.05 -5.52 6.17
C GLU A 83 0.38 -4.06 6.30
N LYS A 84 1.13 -3.52 5.35
CA LYS A 84 1.68 -2.15 5.43
C LYS A 84 1.27 -1.26 4.27
N TYR A 85 1.04 -1.85 3.10
CA TYR A 85 0.88 -1.16 1.84
C TYR A 85 -0.33 -1.64 1.05
N SER A 86 -1.13 -0.70 0.59
CA SER A 86 -2.18 -0.92 -0.40
C SER A 86 -1.65 -0.50 -1.76
N ILE A 87 -0.97 -1.43 -2.45
CA ILE A 87 -0.35 -1.15 -3.74
C ILE A 87 -1.41 -1.24 -4.84
N ILE A 88 -1.83 -0.08 -5.36
CA ILE A 88 -2.83 0.01 -6.43
C ILE A 88 -2.22 -0.50 -7.74
N LYS A 89 -2.99 -1.27 -8.51
CA LYS A 89 -2.63 -1.87 -9.82
C LYS A 89 -1.58 -2.98 -9.78
N ALA A 90 -0.98 -3.28 -8.62
CA ALA A 90 -0.15 -4.48 -8.46
C ALA A 90 -0.98 -5.78 -8.47
N CYS A 91 -2.28 -5.70 -8.17
CA CYS A 91 -3.20 -6.83 -8.26
C CYS A 91 -4.17 -6.68 -9.45
N LYS A 92 -3.65 -6.81 -10.67
CA LYS A 92 -4.44 -7.19 -11.86
C LYS A 92 -3.99 -8.56 -12.37
N THR A 93 -4.17 -9.59 -11.56
CA THR A 93 -4.18 -11.01 -11.93
C THR A 93 -4.77 -11.72 -10.70
N ILE A 94 -5.89 -12.43 -10.76
CA ILE A 94 -6.34 -13.46 -11.71
C ILE A 94 -7.85 -13.30 -11.93
#